data_AF-A0A1A6B8K0-F1
#
_entry.id   AF-A0A1A6B8K0-F1
#
_cell.length_a   1.000
_cell.length_b   1.000
_cell.length_c   1.000
_cell.angle_alpha   90.00
_cell.angle_beta   90.00
_cell.angle_gamma   90.00
#
_symmetry.space_group_name_H-M   'P 1'
#
loop_
_entity.id
_entity.type
_entity.pdbx_description
1 polymer ?
#
loop_
_entity_poly.entity_id
_entity_poly.type
_entity_poly.pdbx_seq_one_letter_code
_entity_poly.pdbx_strand_id
1 'polypeptide(L)'
;MTTFAASATDSQTWVVTGVRNCDIYGCSQDAAIIADTCNYARFCLTHADEAIGIALRDPMFNGWYRITAGHYDDTRHCLIVTVHPL
;
A
#
# COMPACT_ATOMS: atom_id res chain seq x y z
N MET A 1 20.39 17.30 -27.28
CA MET A 1 20.08 18.12 -26.09
C MET A 1 19.50 17.15 -25.08
N THR A 2 20.33 16.67 -24.17
CA THR A 2 19.97 15.59 -23.25
C THR A 2 19.42 16.25 -22.00
N THR A 3 18.10 16.19 -21.80
CA THR A 3 17.43 16.72 -20.63
C THR A 3 17.83 15.90 -19.41
N PHE A 4 18.31 16.58 -18.37
CA PHE A 4 18.63 15.98 -17.08
C PHE A 4 17.38 15.34 -16.48
N ALA A 5 17.46 14.05 -16.14
CA ALA A 5 16.41 13.34 -15.43
C ALA A 5 16.25 13.95 -14.04
N ALA A 6 15.13 14.63 -13.80
CA ALA A 6 14.71 14.91 -12.43
C ALA A 6 14.33 13.56 -11.80
N SER A 7 15.16 13.03 -10.90
CA SER A 7 14.74 11.97 -9.98
C SER A 7 13.68 12.55 -9.03
N ALA A 8 12.45 12.67 -9.50
CA ALA A 8 11.30 12.80 -8.64
C ALA A 8 11.08 11.43 -7.99
N THR A 9 11.41 11.35 -6.71
CA THR A 9 10.60 10.67 -5.69
C THR A 9 9.26 10.17 -6.25
N ASP A 10 9.17 8.90 -6.63
CA ASP A 10 7.92 8.25 -7.09
C ASP A 10 7.02 7.99 -5.86
N SER A 11 6.61 9.08 -5.20
CA SER A 11 5.62 9.05 -4.13
C SER A 11 4.26 9.24 -4.76
N GLN A 12 3.34 8.32 -4.49
CA GLN A 12 1.96 8.42 -4.93
C GLN A 12 1.06 8.54 -3.70
N THR A 13 -0.04 9.28 -3.83
CA THR A 13 -1.07 9.33 -2.79
C THR A 13 -2.27 8.53 -3.25
N TRP A 14 -2.64 7.51 -2.48
CA TRP A 14 -3.80 6.68 -2.77
C TRP A 14 -4.90 6.90 -1.72
N VAL A 15 -6.14 6.83 -2.16
CA VAL A 15 -7.33 6.79 -1.29
C VAL A 15 -7.88 5.38 -1.37
N VAL A 16 -7.72 4.62 -0.29
CA VAL A 16 -8.13 3.22 -0.21
C VAL A 16 -9.25 3.06 0.81
N THR A 17 -10.12 2.08 0.60
CA THR A 17 -11.19 1.75 1.55
C THR A 17 -10.63 0.95 2.74
N GLY A 18 -11.28 1.06 3.90
CA GLY A 18 -10.88 0.33 5.10
C GLY A 18 -9.92 1.10 6.01
N VAL A 19 -9.24 0.37 6.91
CA VAL A 19 -8.48 0.94 8.04
C VAL A 19 -6.97 0.88 7.81
N ARG A 20 -6.19 1.55 8.68
CA ARG A 20 -4.72 1.62 8.57
C ARG A 20 -3.98 0.31 8.90
N ASN A 21 -4.68 -0.69 9.41
CA ASN A 21 -4.07 -1.91 9.94
C ASN A 21 -3.79 -2.93 8.85
N CYS A 22 -2.97 -3.92 9.21
CA CYS A 22 -2.77 -5.13 8.43
C CYS A 22 -4.09 -5.87 8.20
N ASP A 23 -4.31 -6.39 6.99
CA ASP A 23 -5.53 -7.12 6.62
C ASP A 23 -5.54 -8.58 7.13
N ILE A 24 -4.45 -9.06 7.74
CA ILE A 24 -4.44 -10.36 8.42
C ILE A 24 -5.38 -10.33 9.62
N TYR A 25 -6.33 -11.27 9.63
CA TYR A 25 -7.37 -11.34 10.65
C TYR A 25 -6.79 -11.35 12.08
N GLY A 26 -7.29 -10.46 12.93
CA GLY A 26 -6.84 -10.31 14.31
C GLY A 26 -5.53 -9.53 14.48
N CYS A 27 -4.89 -9.09 13.40
CA CYS A 27 -3.72 -8.22 13.49
C CYS A 27 -4.14 -6.76 13.71
N SER A 28 -3.58 -6.12 14.74
CA SER A 28 -3.80 -4.70 15.04
C SER A 28 -2.60 -3.81 14.68
N GLN A 29 -1.55 -4.38 14.07
CA GLN A 29 -0.38 -3.60 13.65
C GLN A 29 -0.72 -2.73 12.44
N ASP A 30 -0.15 -1.53 12.40
CA ASP A 30 -0.28 -0.65 11.23
C ASP A 30 0.39 -1.29 10.01
N ALA A 31 -0.21 -1.11 8.84
CA ALA A 31 0.31 -1.62 7.59
C ALA A 31 1.56 -0.83 7.17
N ALA A 32 2.57 -1.54 6.67
CA ALA A 32 3.81 -0.97 6.16
C ALA A 32 3.96 -1.17 4.64
N ILE A 33 3.28 -2.18 4.09
CA ILE A 33 3.31 -2.55 2.68
C ILE A 33 1.87 -2.66 2.18
N ILE A 34 1.64 -2.25 0.93
CA ILE A 34 0.36 -2.34 0.26
C ILE A 34 0.55 -2.87 -1.16
N ALA A 35 -0.35 -3.74 -1.60
CA ALA A 35 -0.41 -4.23 -2.97
C ALA A 35 -1.22 -3.26 -3.83
N ASP A 36 -0.78 -2.97 -5.05
CA ASP A 36 -1.68 -2.42 -6.06
C ASP A 36 -2.55 -3.56 -6.62
N THR A 37 -3.73 -3.73 -6.01
CA THR A 37 -4.76 -4.69 -6.39
C THR A 37 -6.14 -4.05 -6.24
N CYS A 38 -7.20 -4.73 -6.68
CA CYS A 38 -8.58 -4.25 -6.54
C CYS A 38 -8.96 -3.83 -5.11
N ASN A 39 -8.39 -4.48 -4.10
CA ASN A 39 -8.71 -4.26 -2.69
C ASN A 39 -7.60 -3.55 -1.92
N TYR A 40 -6.48 -3.22 -2.59
CA TYR A 40 -5.30 -2.63 -1.97
C TYR A 40 -4.86 -3.38 -0.70
N ALA A 41 -4.58 -4.67 -0.83
CA ALA A 41 -4.28 -5.52 0.33
C ALA A 41 -3.05 -5.03 1.10
N ARG A 42 -3.18 -4.93 2.42
CA ARG A 42 -2.23 -4.29 3.35
C ARG A 42 -1.59 -5.28 4.31
N PHE A 43 -0.28 -5.15 4.51
CA PHE A 43 0.49 -6.01 5.39
C PHE A 43 1.39 -5.20 6.32
N CYS A 44 1.45 -5.59 7.59
CA CYS A 44 2.51 -5.14 8.49
C CYS A 44 3.80 -5.89 8.18
N LEU A 45 4.93 -5.41 8.71
CA LEU A 45 6.24 -6.06 8.48
C LEU A 45 6.28 -7.51 9.00
N THR A 46 5.55 -7.82 10.08
CA THR A 46 5.47 -9.17 10.65
C THR A 46 4.81 -10.17 9.70
N HIS A 47 3.82 -9.71 8.92
CA HIS A 47 3.06 -10.56 8.00
C HIS A 47 3.38 -10.25 6.52
N ALA A 48 4.55 -9.68 6.24
CA ALA A 48 4.96 -9.36 4.87
C ALA A 48 5.07 -10.61 3.99
N ASP A 49 5.43 -11.76 4.56
CA ASP A 49 5.53 -13.03 3.81
C ASP A 49 4.17 -13.54 3.32
N GLU A 50 3.07 -13.24 4.02
CA GLU A 50 1.71 -13.55 3.58
C GLU A 50 1.33 -12.78 2.30
N ALA A 51 2.00 -11.64 2.06
CA ALA A 51 1.79 -10.82 0.87
C ALA A 51 2.17 -11.58 -0.42
N ILE A 52 3.14 -12.51 -0.37
CA ILE A 52 3.62 -13.27 -1.53
C ILE A 52 2.48 -14.01 -2.24
N GLY A 53 1.50 -14.51 -1.47
CA GLY A 53 0.35 -15.23 -2.01
C GLY A 53 -0.58 -14.37 -2.87
N ILE A 54 -0.60 -13.05 -2.69
CA ILE A 54 -1.51 -12.14 -3.40
C ILE A 54 -1.08 -11.93 -4.84
N ALA A 55 0.20 -11.71 -5.09
CA ALA A 55 0.72 -11.48 -6.44
C ALA A 55 0.42 -12.65 -7.41
N LEU A 56 0.27 -13.88 -6.87
CA LEU A 56 -0.05 -15.07 -7.65
C LEU A 56 -1.56 -15.27 -7.86
N ARG A 57 -2.41 -14.65 -7.03
CA ARG A 57 -3.86 -14.90 -6.99
C ARG A 57 -4.67 -13.74 -7.56
N ASP A 58 -4.12 -12.53 -7.56
CA ASP A 58 -4.81 -11.34 -8.02
C ASP A 58 -4.35 -10.97 -9.44
N PRO A 59 -5.20 -11.10 -10.47
CA PRO A 59 -4.84 -10.78 -11.85
C PRO A 59 -4.64 -9.28 -12.10
N MET A 60 -5.05 -8.42 -11.17
CA MET A 60 -4.85 -6.97 -11.23
C MET A 60 -3.65 -6.52 -10.38
N PHE A 61 -2.84 -7.45 -9.90
CA PHE A 61 -1.60 -7.12 -9.20
C PHE A 61 -0.64 -6.36 -10.11
N ASN A 62 -0.37 -5.09 -9.77
CA ASN A 62 0.54 -4.22 -10.53
C ASN A 62 1.83 -3.88 -9.79
N GLY A 63 2.00 -4.35 -8.54
CA GLY A 63 3.23 -4.15 -7.80
C GLY A 63 3.04 -4.02 -6.30
N TRP A 64 4.19 -3.98 -5.61
CA TRP A 64 4.27 -3.74 -4.18
C TRP A 64 4.71 -2.32 -3.90
N TYR A 65 4.13 -1.72 -2.87
CA TYR A 65 4.45 -0.37 -2.47
C TYR A 65 4.63 -0.29 -0.96
N ARG A 66 5.60 0.52 -0.54
CA ARG A 66 5.83 0.87 0.86
C ARG A 66 4.93 2.03 1.26
N ILE A 67 4.19 1.90 2.35
CA ILE A 67 3.49 3.00 2.99
C ILE A 67 4.50 3.82 3.81
N THR A 68 4.53 5.13 3.58
CA THR A 68 5.42 6.07 4.30
C THR A 68 4.66 7.08 5.15
N ALA A 69 3.40 7.34 4.82
CA ALA A 69 2.46 8.11 5.62
C ALA A 69 1.04 7.57 5.43
N GLY A 70 0.20 7.73 6.45
CA GLY A 70 -1.19 7.32 6.41
C GLY A 70 -2.06 8.17 7.32
N HIS A 71 -3.24 8.56 6.84
CA HIS A 71 -4.26 9.25 7.61
C HIS A 71 -5.62 8.59 7.35
N TYR A 72 -6.31 8.23 8.44
CA TYR A 72 -7.66 7.70 8.34
C TYR A 72 -8.67 8.86 8.47
N ASP A 73 -9.51 9.02 7.46
CA ASP A 73 -10.63 9.96 7.46
C ASP A 73 -11.89 9.24 7.95
N ASP A 74 -12.21 9.44 9.22
CA ASP A 74 -13.40 8.87 9.87
C ASP A 74 -14.71 9.28 9.18
N THR A 75 -14.76 10.46 8.55
CA THR A 75 -15.99 10.99 7.93
C THR A 75 -16.31 10.25 6.63
N ARG A 76 -15.26 9.86 5.88
CA ARG A 76 -15.38 9.16 4.60
C ARG A 76 -15.11 7.66 4.70
N HIS A 77 -14.74 7.18 5.90
CA HIS A 77 -14.33 5.81 6.15
C HIS A 77 -13.25 5.31 5.18
N CYS A 78 -12.31 6.19 4.83
CA CYS A 78 -11.22 5.88 3.92
C CYS A 78 -9.86 6.14 4.54
N LEU A 79 -8.87 5.42 4.05
CA LEU A 79 -7.48 5.58 4.39
C LEU A 79 -6.78 6.31 3.23
N ILE A 80 -6.15 7.43 3.54
CA ILE A 80 -5.32 8.17 2.60
C ILE A 80 -3.86 7.82 2.93
N VAL A 81 -3.14 7.20 1.99
CA VAL A 81 -1.74 6.79 2.17
C VAL A 81 -0.83 7.43 1.14
N THR A 82 0.38 7.76 1.59
CA THR A 82 1.50 8.06 0.69
C THR A 82 2.36 6.82 0.55
N VAL A 83 2.55 6.38 -0.68
CA VAL A 83 3.21 5.13 -1.03
C VAL A 83 4.37 5.34 -1.99
N HIS A 84 5.34 4.42 -1.97
CA HIS A 84 6.47 4.38 -2.89
C HIS A 84 6.62 2.96 -3.46
N PRO A 85 6.89 2.78 -4.77
CA PRO A 85 7.18 1.47 -5.34
C PRO A 85 8.34 0.78 -4.59
N LEU A 86 8.23 -0.54 -4.40
CA LEU A 86 9.26 -1.42 -3.85
C LEU A 86 10.11 -2.10 -4.92
#